data_AF-A0A822B936-F1
#
_entry.id   AF-A0A822B936-F1
#
_cell.length_a   1.000
_cell.length_b   1.000
_cell.length_c   1.000
_cell.angle_alpha   90.00
_cell.angle_beta   90.00
_cell.angle_gamma   90.00
#
_symmetry.space_group_name_H-M   'P 1'
#
loop_
_entity.id
_entity.type
_entity.pdbx_description
1 polymer ?
#
loop_
_entity_poly.entity_id
_entity_poly.type
_entity_poly.pdbx_seq_one_letter_code
_entity_poly.pdbx_strand_id
1 'polypeptide(L)'
;QGPIVSSVSYSSGSKTVNITYTAVQNIDLRNPNGFEVCCKGSRCKDDSLWVPAAVSSKYALTITLTISSSCVGKHLYGLRYLWRETPCLFKEAALYSYTDRNLPSPPYLKLF
;
A
#
# COMPACT_ATOMS: atom_id res chain seq x y z
N GLN A 1 9.32 12.47 11.03
CA GLN A 1 9.37 11.26 10.18
C GLN A 1 8.04 11.12 9.43
N GLY A 2 8.03 10.49 8.26
CA GLY A 2 6.77 10.24 7.53
C GLY A 2 5.92 9.12 8.15
N PRO A 3 4.71 8.88 7.64
CA PRO A 3 3.81 7.84 8.15
C PRO A 3 4.42 6.44 8.01
N ILE A 4 4.41 5.64 9.07
CA ILE A 4 4.97 4.28 9.08
C ILE A 4 3.83 3.28 9.13
N VAL A 5 3.88 2.21 8.33
CA VAL A 5 2.88 1.14 8.42
C VAL A 5 2.96 0.44 9.78
N SER A 6 1.86 0.46 10.52
CA SER A 6 1.72 -0.21 11.82
C SER A 6 1.08 -1.58 11.69
N SER A 7 0.00 -1.70 10.91
CA SER A 7 -0.69 -2.96 10.72
C SER A 7 -1.35 -3.06 9.35
N VAL A 8 -1.54 -4.31 8.92
CA VAL A 8 -2.24 -4.65 7.69
C VAL A 8 -3.27 -5.71 8.03
N SER A 9 -4.53 -5.46 7.67
CA SER A 9 -5.63 -6.39 7.90
C SER A 9 -6.42 -6.63 6.62
N TYR A 10 -6.77 -7.89 6.38
CA TYR A 10 -7.61 -8.32 5.28
C TYR A 10 -8.28 -9.65 5.67
N SER A 11 -9.40 -9.95 5.02
CA SER A 11 -10.06 -11.26 5.15
C SER A 11 -9.82 -12.08 3.89
N SER A 12 -9.63 -13.39 4.04
CA SER A 12 -9.52 -14.29 2.88
C SER A 12 -10.76 -14.13 1.99
N GLY A 13 -10.55 -13.85 0.71
CA GLY A 13 -11.62 -13.60 -0.25
C GLY A 13 -12.20 -12.18 -0.27
N SER A 14 -11.73 -11.28 0.62
CA SER A 14 -12.11 -9.86 0.56
C SER A 14 -11.59 -9.19 -0.72
N LYS A 15 -12.31 -8.16 -1.18
CA LYS A 15 -11.86 -7.25 -2.24
C LYS A 15 -11.00 -6.10 -1.71
N THR A 16 -10.83 -6.02 -0.39
CA THR A 16 -10.18 -4.89 0.26
C THR A 16 -9.10 -5.30 1.24
N VAL A 17 -8.10 -4.43 1.38
CA VAL A 17 -7.00 -4.53 2.35
C VAL A 17 -6.92 -3.22 3.09
N ASN A 18 -6.90 -3.25 4.42
CA ASN A 18 -6.72 -2.07 5.24
C ASN A 18 -5.27 -1.97 5.69
N ILE A 19 -4.69 -0.78 5.55
CA ILE A 19 -3.33 -0.46 6.01
C ILE A 19 -3.44 0.70 6.99
N THR A 20 -3.00 0.47 8.22
CA THR A 20 -3.01 1.47 9.30
C THR A 20 -1.61 1.99 9.53
N TYR A 21 -1.48 3.31 9.61
CA TYR A 21 -0.23 4.02 9.80
C TYR A 21 -0.06 4.54 11.23
N THR A 22 1.19 4.84 11.59
CA THR A 22 1.60 5.45 12.86
C THR A 22 2.70 6.49 12.62
N ALA A 23 3.28 7.02 13.70
CA ALA A 23 4.33 8.04 13.74
C ALA A 23 3.93 9.44 13.25
N VAL A 24 2.64 9.64 12.92
CA VAL A 24 2.06 10.92 12.50
C VAL A 24 0.66 11.10 13.11
N GLN A 25 0.21 12.34 13.24
CA GLN A 25 -1.16 12.63 13.72
C GLN A 25 -2.23 12.41 12.65
N ASN A 26 -1.88 12.66 11.38
CA ASN A 26 -2.77 12.47 10.24
C ASN A 26 -1.94 12.21 8.98
N ILE A 27 -2.54 11.54 8.00
CA ILE A 27 -1.93 11.23 6.70
C ILE A 27 -2.54 12.08 5.58
N ASP A 28 -1.69 12.48 4.65
CA ASP A 28 -2.02 13.19 3.42
C ASP A 28 -1.87 12.21 2.24
N LEU A 29 -3.01 11.81 1.65
CA LEU A 29 -3.07 10.92 0.50
C LEU A 29 -3.04 11.76 -0.78
N ARG A 30 -1.91 11.76 -1.49
CA ARG A 30 -1.71 12.57 -2.71
C ARG A 30 -1.92 11.79 -3.99
N ASN A 31 -1.62 10.49 -3.97
CA ASN A 31 -1.81 9.61 -5.09
C ASN A 31 -2.46 8.32 -4.58
N PRO A 32 -3.60 7.87 -5.14
CA PRO A 32 -4.23 6.62 -4.73
C PRO A 32 -3.47 5.38 -5.23
N ASN A 33 -2.47 5.53 -6.09
CA ASN A 33 -1.68 4.44 -6.66
C ASN A 33 -0.36 4.22 -5.91
N GLY A 34 0.41 3.21 -6.32
CA GLY A 34 1.73 2.89 -5.75
C GLY A 34 1.74 1.67 -4.82
N PHE A 35 0.57 1.06 -4.60
CA PHE A 35 0.42 -0.18 -3.85
C PHE A 35 0.25 -1.35 -4.79
N GLU A 36 0.81 -2.49 -4.40
CA GLU A 36 0.65 -3.74 -5.12
C GLU A 36 0.46 -4.88 -4.14
N VAL A 37 -0.33 -5.87 -4.55
CA VAL A 37 -0.53 -7.12 -3.82
C VAL A 37 -0.07 -8.28 -4.68
N CYS A 38 0.31 -9.39 -4.05
CA CYS A 38 0.58 -10.61 -4.77
C CYS A 38 -0.20 -11.78 -4.16
N CYS A 39 -0.86 -12.57 -5.01
CA CYS A 39 -1.68 -13.71 -4.64
C CYS A 39 -1.25 -15.00 -5.35
N LYS A 40 0.05 -15.09 -5.72
CA LYS A 40 0.64 -16.20 -6.48
C LYS A 40 1.60 -17.07 -5.62
N GLY A 41 1.54 -16.94 -4.30
CA GLY A 41 2.37 -17.70 -3.37
C GLY A 41 3.86 -17.37 -3.51
N SER A 42 4.73 -18.36 -3.32
CA SER A 42 6.19 -18.21 -3.40
C SER A 42 6.71 -17.69 -4.75
N ARG A 43 5.88 -17.68 -5.79
CA ARG A 43 6.21 -17.10 -7.10
C ARG A 43 6.31 -15.58 -7.07
N CYS A 44 5.79 -14.91 -6.04
CA CYS A 44 5.84 -13.45 -5.86
C CYS A 44 7.27 -12.87 -5.67
N LYS A 45 8.32 -13.68 -5.83
CA LYS A 45 9.69 -13.22 -6.06
C LYS A 45 9.86 -12.57 -7.44
N ASP A 46 8.99 -12.89 -8.39
CA ASP A 46 8.92 -12.26 -9.71
C ASP A 46 8.05 -11.01 -9.65
N ASP A 47 8.66 -9.85 -9.93
CA ASP A 47 7.99 -8.55 -9.90
C ASP A 47 6.80 -8.45 -10.87
N SER A 48 6.81 -9.22 -11.97
CA SER A 48 5.73 -9.23 -12.95
C SER A 48 4.43 -9.85 -12.42
N LEU A 49 4.49 -10.57 -11.30
CA LEU A 49 3.33 -11.22 -10.68
C LEU A 49 2.63 -10.36 -9.63
N TRP A 50 3.19 -9.19 -9.31
CA TRP A 50 2.55 -8.21 -8.45
C TRP A 50 1.45 -7.48 -9.21
N VAL A 51 0.31 -7.30 -8.55
CA VAL A 51 -0.88 -6.73 -9.14
C VAL A 51 -1.16 -5.39 -8.49
N PRO A 52 -1.39 -4.31 -9.27
CA PRO A 52 -1.74 -3.01 -8.74
C PRO A 52 -2.98 -3.06 -7.84
N ALA A 53 -2.90 -2.32 -6.74
CA ALA A 53 -4.01 -2.03 -5.84
C ALA A 53 -4.07 -0.52 -5.63
N ALA A 54 -5.28 0.03 -5.65
CA ALA A 54 -5.49 1.47 -5.51
C ALA A 54 -6.26 1.78 -4.22
N VAL A 55 -5.94 2.91 -3.60
CA VAL A 55 -6.67 3.42 -2.43
C VAL A 55 -8.08 3.81 -2.86
N SER A 56 -9.09 3.17 -2.27
CA SER A 56 -10.50 3.49 -2.49
C SER A 56 -11.06 4.40 -1.41
N SER A 57 -10.51 4.37 -0.21
CA SER A 57 -10.92 5.28 0.87
C SER A 57 -9.79 5.49 1.89
N LYS A 58 -9.92 6.57 2.64
CA LYS A 58 -9.04 6.93 3.75
C LYS A 58 -9.89 7.38 4.94
N TYR A 59 -9.61 6.81 6.11
CA TYR A 59 -10.22 7.20 7.37
C TYR A 59 -9.15 7.29 8.46
N ALA A 60 -9.01 8.47 9.07
CA ALA A 60 -7.95 8.76 10.04
C ALA A 60 -6.56 8.36 9.52
N LEU A 61 -5.89 7.42 10.20
CA LEU A 61 -4.57 6.89 9.82
C LEU A 61 -4.66 5.58 9.02
N THR A 62 -5.85 5.19 8.57
CA THR A 62 -6.06 3.95 7.82
C THR A 62 -6.47 4.28 6.38
N ILE A 63 -5.83 3.60 5.42
CA ILE A 63 -6.30 3.56 4.03
C ILE A 63 -6.90 2.19 3.74
N THR A 64 -7.89 2.17 2.85
CA THR A 64 -8.44 0.94 2.28
C THR A 64 -8.00 0.84 0.84
N LEU A 65 -7.31 -0.23 0.49
CA LEU A 65 -7.00 -0.61 -0.88
C LEU A 65 -8.12 -1.46 -1.45
N THR A 66 -8.43 -1.27 -2.71
CA THR A 66 -9.20 -2.24 -3.51
C THR A 66 -8.23 -3.07 -4.33
N ILE A 67 -8.35 -4.40 -4.23
CA ILE A 67 -7.50 -5.34 -4.97
C ILE A 67 -8.15 -5.74 -6.29
N SER A 68 -7.32 -6.06 -7.27
CA SER A 68 -7.78 -6.56 -8.58
C SER A 68 -8.60 -7.85 -8.45
N SER A 69 -9.57 -8.02 -9.34
CA SER A 69 -10.39 -9.24 -9.46
C SER A 69 -9.54 -10.51 -9.63
N SER A 70 -8.31 -10.39 -10.15
CA SER A 70 -7.38 -11.52 -10.28
C SER A 70 -6.90 -12.10 -8.95
N CYS A 71 -7.00 -11.34 -7.86
CA CYS A 71 -6.66 -11.75 -6.49
C CYS A 71 -7.86 -11.87 -5.54
N VAL A 72 -9.06 -11.48 -5.96
CA VAL A 72 -10.29 -11.70 -5.18
C VAL A 72 -10.54 -13.21 -5.05
N GLY A 73 -10.94 -13.65 -3.85
CA GLY A 73 -11.14 -15.07 -3.55
C GLY A 73 -9.85 -15.86 -3.28
N LYS A 74 -8.67 -15.22 -3.33
CA LYS A 74 -7.37 -15.86 -3.09
C LYS A 74 -6.73 -15.37 -1.80
N HIS A 75 -5.83 -16.20 -1.27
CA HIS A 75 -4.95 -15.79 -0.19
C HIS A 75 -3.91 -14.80 -0.71
N LEU A 76 -3.75 -13.66 -0.03
CA LEU A 76 -2.69 -12.72 -0.35
C LEU A 76 -1.39 -13.25 0.23
N TYR A 77 -0.37 -13.39 -0.59
CA TYR A 77 0.97 -13.78 -0.19
C TYR A 77 1.83 -12.58 0.20
N GLY A 78 1.54 -11.40 -0.36
CA GLY A 78 2.28 -10.20 -0.01
C GLY A 78 1.57 -8.90 -0.37
N LEU A 79 2.02 -7.84 0.30
CA LEU A 79 1.68 -6.45 0.06
C LEU A 79 2.97 -5.65 -0.03
N ARG A 80 3.06 -4.77 -1.03
CA ARG A 80 4.14 -3.79 -1.11
C ARG A 80 3.64 -2.40 -1.46
N TYR A 81 4.36 -1.43 -0.95
CA TYR A 81 4.29 -0.04 -1.32
C TYR A 81 5.70 0.38 -1.70
N LEU A 82 5.93 0.55 -2.99
CA LEU A 82 7.23 0.94 -3.51
C LEU A 82 7.10 2.31 -4.16
N TRP A 83 8.06 3.19 -3.89
CA TRP A 83 8.23 4.36 -4.74
C TRP A 83 8.70 3.82 -6.08
N ARG A 84 7.92 4.01 -7.14
CA ARG A 84 8.25 3.43 -8.45
C ARG A 84 9.68 3.83 -8.82
N GLU A 85 10.56 2.85 -9.00
CA GLU A 85 12.01 3.11 -8.98
C GLU A 85 12.53 3.86 -10.20
N THR A 86 11.78 4.00 -11.30
CA THR A 86 12.12 4.94 -12.39
C THR A 86 11.06 4.98 -13.51
N PRO A 87 10.86 6.14 -14.17
CA PRO A 87 11.25 7.47 -13.69
C PRO A 87 10.44 7.81 -12.43
N CYS A 88 11.13 8.04 -11.31
CA CYS A 88 10.54 8.47 -10.06
C CYS A 88 10.30 9.98 -10.17
N LEU A 89 9.04 10.36 -10.41
CA LEU A 89 8.65 11.76 -10.38
C LEU A 89 8.89 12.31 -8.97
N PHE A 90 9.68 13.37 -8.89
CA PHE A 90 10.09 13.99 -7.64
C PHE A 90 8.87 14.38 -6.80
N LYS A 91 8.79 13.90 -5.55
CA LYS A 91 7.70 14.17 -4.58
C LYS A 91 6.31 13.58 -4.92
N GLU A 92 6.25 12.45 -5.65
CA GLU A 92 4.98 11.78 -5.96
C GLU A 92 4.69 10.52 -5.13
N ALA A 93 5.19 10.45 -3.89
CA ALA A 93 4.80 9.34 -3.01
C ALA A 93 3.28 9.37 -2.76
N ALA A 94 2.67 8.20 -2.57
CA ALA A 94 1.22 8.10 -2.35
C ALA A 94 0.79 8.80 -1.06
N LEU A 95 1.59 8.61 -0.01
CA LEU A 95 1.28 9.05 1.35
C LEU A 95 2.38 9.91 1.94
N TYR A 96 1.95 11.00 2.55
CA TYR A 96 2.79 11.93 3.29
C TYR A 96 2.24 12.16 4.70
N SER A 97 3.08 12.71 5.57
CA SER A 97 2.59 13.32 6.81
C SER A 97 1.74 14.55 6.47
N TYR A 98 0.58 14.68 7.10
CA TYR A 98 -0.25 15.88 6.94
C TYR A 98 0.38 17.11 7.59
N THR A 99 1.02 16.93 8.74
CA THR A 99 1.64 18.02 9.51
C THR A 99 3.00 18.41 8.95
N ASP A 100 3.78 17.44 8.48
CA ASP A 100 5.07 17.68 7.81
C ASP A 100 5.00 17.22 6.35
N ARG A 101 4.47 18.11 5.51
CA ARG A 101 4.06 17.82 4.12
C ARG A 101 5.19 17.33 3.20
N ASN A 102 6.45 17.42 3.61
CA ASN A 102 7.58 16.93 2.82
C ASN A 102 8.06 15.53 3.22
N LEU A 103 7.46 14.91 4.25
CA LEU A 103 7.88 13.59 4.72
C LEU A 103 6.99 12.47 4.18
N PRO A 104 7.46 11.70 3.16
CA PRO A 104 6.71 10.59 2.60
C PRO A 104 6.70 9.38 3.54
N SER A 105 5.69 8.54 3.38
CA SER A 105 5.73 7.18 3.92
C SER A 105 6.86 6.41 3.22
N PRO A 106 7.74 5.71 3.96
CA PRO A 106 8.83 4.95 3.37
C PRO A 106 8.29 3.75 2.57
N PRO A 107 9.11 3.16 1.68
CA PRO A 107 8.78 1.88 1.06
C PRO A 107 8.44 0.82 2.11
N TYR A 108 7.52 -0.07 1.77
CA TYR A 108 7.04 -1.14 2.64
C TYR A 108 6.89 -2.44 1.85
N LEU A 109 7.34 -3.55 2.43
CA LEU A 109 7.12 -4.89 1.91
C LEU A 109 6.75 -5.80 3.08
N LYS A 110 5.66 -6.53 2.94
CA LYS A 110 5.26 -7.58 3.87
C LYS A 110 4.79 -8.80 3.11
N LEU A 111 5.31 -9.96 3.49
CA LEU A 111 4.78 -11.26 3.09
C LEU A 111 3.90 -11.79 4.23
N PHE A 112 2.81 -12.48 3.88
CA PHE A 112 1.83 -13.04 4.83
C PHE A 112 2.02 -14.54 5.03
#